data_AF-A0A1F4X8Z5-F1
#
_entry.id   AF-A0A1F4X8Z5-F1
#
_cell.length_a   1.000
_cell.length_b   1.000
_cell.length_c   1.000
_cell.angle_alpha   90.00
_cell.angle_beta   90.00
_cell.angle_gamma   90.00
#
_symmetry.space_group_name_H-M   'P 1'
#
loop_
_entity.id
_entity.type
_entity.pdbx_description
1 polymer ?
#
loop_
_entity_poly.entity_id
_entity_poly.type
_entity_poly.pdbx_seq_one_letter_code
_entity_poly.pdbx_strand_id
1 'polypeptide(L)'
;MRKTYLFFFLLILFLYQTSVSFSKGRYAPGDWVSYTNLKFVTCIAQDFRNIYFATAGGVLRYSKFSQEWEEPWTESDGLISNRVNQIAYDPGYDRIWFQTSRGACYYQPTFQEWYYGGTFPDSLVQTGTGKVDLPHFFTEFGYNFFKDAGYIEDQLLRKYPIRVYLKDDWDNVWMGTGGLGVAVGNLRSLQLQIIRFGLAENNVKTIFYDKEGNQLWLGGLGTFSPSRGITKYNLKNKTWEYYEAFYTQNLQTNEVNLIQGDNQFIWFGTPEGLIKYDKKKQTWQNYNSFAGLLDDNILALKPDGRFLWIGTRFGVNLYDSKKDSLIALNEGLPQRPYIYTIETDSNWVWVGTRTGVYRLTKGEAIWHKFTTPDGLIAGRINCITRFENEIWFGSDLGVLAYNLKTDTRTLYQSHTKIPGDEPRQIVLNKKVVWVASPDGALKLDRSTDNWRVFTTADGLLDDNVQALFLDGDYIWFGTPKGLTKFYWNSSRRID
;
A
#
# COMPACT_ATOMS: atom_id res chain seq x y z
N MET A 1 61.37 -17.35 -53.58
CA MET A 1 60.08 -17.97 -53.94
C MET A 1 59.35 -18.31 -52.64
N ARG A 2 58.62 -17.37 -52.02
CA ARG A 2 57.16 -17.14 -52.16
C ARG A 2 56.32 -18.43 -52.20
N LYS A 3 55.65 -18.75 -51.08
CA LYS A 3 54.20 -19.02 -51.05
C LYS A 3 53.67 -18.84 -49.62
N THR A 4 52.76 -17.88 -49.53
CA THR A 4 52.00 -17.39 -48.38
C THR A 4 50.82 -18.34 -48.11
N TYR A 5 50.60 -18.73 -46.85
CA TYR A 5 49.29 -19.20 -46.38
C TYR A 5 48.83 -18.28 -45.25
N LEU A 6 47.84 -17.46 -45.58
CA LEU A 6 47.16 -16.53 -44.68
C LEU A 6 45.96 -17.28 -44.08
N PHE A 7 46.03 -17.67 -42.81
CA PHE A 7 44.86 -18.18 -42.08
C PHE A 7 44.06 -16.98 -41.57
N PHE A 8 42.90 -16.72 -42.20
CA PHE A 8 41.90 -15.78 -41.70
C PHE A 8 41.11 -16.44 -40.57
N PHE A 9 41.30 -15.98 -39.33
CA PHE A 9 40.40 -16.27 -38.22
C PHE A 9 39.24 -15.26 -38.26
N LEU A 10 38.05 -15.75 -38.63
CA LEU A 10 36.80 -14.98 -38.59
C LEU A 10 36.25 -15.08 -37.16
N LEU A 11 36.57 -14.11 -36.31
CA LEU A 11 36.02 -14.01 -34.96
C LEU A 11 34.62 -13.38 -35.06
N ILE A 12 33.58 -14.21 -35.10
CA ILE A 12 32.19 -13.77 -34.97
C ILE A 12 31.98 -13.38 -33.50
N LEU A 13 32.03 -12.08 -33.22
CA LEU A 13 31.56 -11.50 -31.95
C LEU A 13 30.04 -11.67 -31.86
N PHE A 14 29.60 -12.73 -31.17
CA PHE A 14 28.26 -12.78 -30.62
C PHE A 14 28.18 -11.73 -29.50
N LEU A 15 27.65 -10.56 -29.84
CA LEU A 15 27.11 -9.61 -28.87
C LEU A 15 25.92 -10.29 -28.18
N TYR A 16 26.18 -10.96 -27.05
CA TYR A 16 25.13 -11.17 -26.06
C TYR A 16 24.67 -9.78 -25.62
N GLN A 17 23.47 -9.39 -26.06
CA GLN A 17 22.74 -8.32 -25.41
C GLN A 17 22.60 -8.72 -23.93
N THR A 18 23.36 -8.06 -23.07
CA THR A 18 23.08 -8.03 -21.64
C THR A 18 21.73 -7.34 -21.49
N SER A 19 20.68 -8.14 -21.40
CA SER A 19 19.42 -7.67 -20.85
C SER A 19 19.71 -7.12 -19.46
N VAL A 20 19.26 -5.89 -19.22
CA VAL A 20 19.34 -5.23 -17.92
C VAL A 20 18.72 -6.15 -16.89
N SER A 21 19.56 -6.74 -16.02
CA SER A 21 19.09 -7.61 -14.95
C SER A 21 18.44 -6.72 -13.89
N PHE A 22 17.12 -6.77 -13.76
CA PHE A 22 16.46 -6.38 -12.52
C PHE A 22 16.97 -7.30 -11.41
N SER A 23 17.53 -6.71 -10.35
CA SER A 23 17.83 -7.16 -8.95
C SER A 23 17.94 -8.67 -8.57
N LYS A 24 18.02 -9.60 -9.51
CA LYS A 24 17.85 -11.05 -9.35
C LYS A 24 18.82 -11.74 -8.40
N GLY A 25 19.91 -11.07 -8.03
CA GLY A 25 20.88 -11.60 -7.07
C GLY A 25 20.65 -11.17 -5.63
N ARG A 26 19.90 -10.09 -5.37
CA ARG A 26 19.84 -9.50 -4.03
C ARG A 26 18.70 -10.04 -3.18
N TYR A 27 17.55 -10.33 -3.79
CA TYR A 27 16.34 -10.74 -3.09
C TYR A 27 15.85 -12.10 -3.60
N ALA A 28 15.33 -12.90 -2.67
CA ALA A 28 14.63 -14.13 -2.99
C ALA A 28 13.19 -13.83 -3.42
N PRO A 29 12.57 -14.68 -4.26
CA PRO A 29 11.13 -14.59 -4.55
C PRO A 29 10.30 -14.55 -3.26
N GLY A 30 9.33 -13.64 -3.19
CA GLY A 30 8.49 -13.41 -2.01
C GLY A 30 9.11 -12.53 -0.92
N ASP A 31 10.37 -12.09 -1.06
CA ASP A 31 10.92 -11.06 -0.18
C ASP A 31 10.14 -9.75 -0.34
N TRP A 32 9.81 -9.41 -1.57
CA TRP A 32 8.98 -8.26 -1.95
C TRP A 32 7.66 -8.79 -2.50
N VAL A 33 6.56 -8.25 -1.99
CA VAL A 33 5.21 -8.55 -2.48
C VAL A 33 4.51 -7.21 -2.74
N SER A 34 4.15 -6.98 -3.99
CA SER A 34 3.56 -5.72 -4.43
C SER A 34 2.07 -5.86 -4.79
N TYR A 35 1.24 -5.02 -4.19
CA TYR A 35 -0.18 -4.88 -4.48
C TYR A 35 -0.39 -3.62 -5.31
N THR A 36 -0.44 -3.81 -6.63
CA THR A 36 -0.61 -2.75 -7.65
C THR A 36 -2.07 -2.64 -8.10
N ASN A 37 -2.30 -1.93 -9.20
CA ASN A 37 -3.60 -1.92 -9.89
C ASN A 37 -3.87 -3.22 -10.66
N LEU A 38 -4.40 -4.22 -9.96
CA LEU A 38 -4.69 -5.55 -10.49
C LEU A 38 -6.15 -5.71 -10.99
N LYS A 39 -6.91 -4.61 -11.05
CA LYS A 39 -8.36 -4.61 -11.33
C LYS A 39 -8.72 -4.71 -12.82
N PHE A 40 -7.74 -4.52 -13.70
CA PHE A 40 -7.90 -4.57 -15.16
C PHE A 40 -7.36 -5.89 -15.68
N VAL A 41 -8.25 -6.88 -15.78
CA VAL A 41 -7.90 -8.24 -16.23
C VAL A 41 -7.86 -8.29 -17.76
N THR A 42 -6.78 -8.83 -18.30
CA THR A 42 -6.50 -8.89 -19.74
C THR A 42 -6.65 -10.31 -20.29
N CYS A 43 -6.32 -11.34 -19.49
CA CYS A 43 -6.36 -12.73 -19.88
C CYS A 43 -6.44 -13.64 -18.63
N ILE A 44 -6.91 -14.87 -18.78
CA ILE A 44 -7.07 -15.86 -17.72
C ILE A 44 -6.45 -17.19 -18.18
N ALA A 45 -5.71 -17.86 -17.32
CA ALA A 45 -5.29 -19.23 -17.53
C ALA A 45 -5.59 -20.05 -16.29
N GLN A 46 -5.69 -21.36 -16.43
CA GLN A 46 -5.76 -22.27 -15.28
C GLN A 46 -4.76 -23.40 -15.43
N ASP A 47 -4.23 -23.83 -14.29
CA ASP A 47 -3.60 -25.14 -14.13
C ASP A 47 -4.49 -26.02 -13.21
N PHE A 48 -3.96 -27.14 -12.74
CA PHE A 48 -4.70 -28.03 -11.86
C PHE A 48 -5.00 -27.44 -10.47
N ARG A 49 -4.24 -26.44 -10.00
CA ARG A 49 -4.29 -25.88 -8.64
C ARG A 49 -4.86 -24.47 -8.57
N ASN A 50 -4.63 -23.64 -9.57
CA ASN A 50 -4.85 -22.21 -9.53
C ASN A 50 -5.54 -21.71 -10.81
N ILE A 51 -6.27 -20.62 -10.63
CA ILE A 51 -6.64 -19.71 -11.71
C ILE A 51 -5.68 -18.52 -11.67
N TYR A 52 -5.15 -18.17 -12.83
CA TYR A 52 -4.24 -17.05 -13.02
C TYR A 52 -4.93 -15.97 -13.84
N PHE A 53 -4.80 -14.71 -13.41
CA PHE A 53 -5.36 -13.58 -14.14
C PHE A 53 -4.21 -12.65 -14.51
N ALA A 54 -3.93 -12.52 -15.81
CA ALA A 54 -3.07 -11.46 -16.32
C ALA A 54 -3.79 -10.13 -16.14
N THR A 55 -3.06 -9.11 -15.68
CA THR A 55 -3.62 -7.78 -15.45
C THR A 55 -2.68 -6.68 -15.92
N ALA A 56 -3.16 -5.44 -15.90
CA ALA A 56 -2.32 -4.26 -16.15
C ALA A 56 -1.24 -3.99 -15.07
N GLY A 57 -1.31 -4.65 -13.91
CA GLY A 57 -0.44 -4.40 -12.76
C GLY A 57 0.34 -5.62 -12.23
N GLY A 58 0.12 -6.80 -12.78
CA GLY A 58 0.78 -8.04 -12.39
C GLY A 58 -0.10 -9.25 -12.73
N VAL A 59 0.11 -10.35 -12.03
CA VAL A 59 -0.68 -11.58 -12.16
C VAL A 59 -1.36 -11.89 -10.84
N LEU A 60 -2.69 -11.98 -10.85
CA LEU A 60 -3.44 -12.51 -9.72
C LEU A 60 -3.46 -14.03 -9.76
N ARG A 61 -3.49 -14.64 -8.57
CA ARG A 61 -3.47 -16.09 -8.39
C ARG A 61 -4.55 -16.48 -7.40
N TYR A 62 -5.50 -17.28 -7.84
CA TYR A 62 -6.57 -17.79 -6.99
C TYR A 62 -6.44 -19.30 -6.84
N SER A 63 -6.29 -19.78 -5.60
CA SER A 63 -6.19 -21.20 -5.31
C SER A 63 -7.56 -21.84 -5.37
N LYS A 64 -7.69 -22.79 -6.28
CA LYS A 64 -8.92 -23.57 -6.48
C LYS A 64 -9.26 -24.40 -5.24
N PHE A 65 -8.26 -24.91 -4.53
CA PHE A 65 -8.46 -25.79 -3.36
C PHE A 65 -8.76 -25.02 -2.07
N SER A 66 -7.99 -23.98 -1.76
CA SER A 66 -8.19 -23.20 -0.54
C SER A 66 -9.27 -22.13 -0.70
N GLN A 67 -9.71 -21.84 -1.92
CA GLN A 67 -10.67 -20.79 -2.25
C GLN A 67 -10.22 -19.41 -1.74
N GLU A 68 -8.91 -19.16 -1.81
CA GLU A 68 -8.26 -17.94 -1.34
C GLU A 68 -7.32 -17.39 -2.41
N TRP A 69 -7.10 -16.09 -2.36
CA TRP A 69 -6.03 -15.45 -3.11
C TRP A 69 -4.65 -15.87 -2.58
N GLU A 70 -3.78 -16.25 -3.50
CA GLU A 70 -2.35 -16.32 -3.25
C GLU A 70 -1.71 -14.94 -3.50
N GLU A 71 -0.48 -14.74 -3.03
CA GLU A 71 0.24 -13.49 -3.27
C GLU A 71 0.42 -13.27 -4.79
N PRO A 72 0.22 -12.04 -5.26
CA PRO A 72 0.26 -11.73 -6.68
C PRO A 72 1.71 -11.82 -7.15
N TRP A 73 1.90 -12.09 -8.45
CA TRP A 73 3.22 -11.93 -9.06
C TRP A 73 3.34 -10.57 -9.71
N THR A 74 4.47 -9.92 -9.42
CA THR A 74 4.86 -8.61 -9.96
C THR A 74 6.31 -8.66 -10.43
N GLU A 75 6.84 -7.53 -10.91
CA GLU A 75 8.27 -7.36 -11.25
C GLU A 75 9.17 -7.73 -10.06
N SER A 76 8.70 -7.46 -8.84
CA SER A 76 9.42 -7.80 -7.61
C SER A 76 9.52 -9.31 -7.35
N ASP A 77 8.64 -10.10 -7.97
CA ASP A 77 8.61 -11.57 -7.87
C ASP A 77 9.32 -12.27 -9.03
N GLY A 78 9.75 -11.52 -10.05
CA GLY A 78 10.47 -12.04 -11.21
C GLY A 78 9.77 -11.84 -12.56
N LEU A 79 8.55 -11.28 -12.62
CA LEU A 79 7.96 -10.91 -13.90
C LEU A 79 8.83 -9.88 -14.63
N ILE A 80 8.91 -9.98 -15.97
CA ILE A 80 9.63 -8.96 -16.75
C ILE A 80 8.90 -7.62 -16.69
N SER A 81 7.56 -7.63 -16.73
CA SER A 81 6.80 -6.41 -16.49
C SER A 81 5.47 -6.65 -15.81
N ASN A 82 5.06 -5.70 -14.98
CA ASN A 82 3.75 -5.69 -14.33
C ASN A 82 2.59 -5.61 -15.33
N ARG A 83 2.80 -5.04 -16.53
CA ARG A 83 1.75 -5.01 -17.55
C ARG A 83 1.76 -6.34 -18.32
N VAL A 84 0.86 -7.24 -17.97
CA VAL A 84 0.70 -8.56 -18.58
C VAL A 84 -0.49 -8.54 -19.54
N ASN A 85 -0.24 -8.82 -20.82
CA ASN A 85 -1.24 -8.77 -21.88
C ASN A 85 -1.94 -10.13 -22.07
N GLN A 86 -1.18 -11.23 -22.04
CA GLN A 86 -1.69 -12.59 -22.17
C GLN A 86 -0.98 -13.53 -21.21
N ILE A 87 -1.67 -14.59 -20.84
CA ILE A 87 -1.17 -15.69 -20.02
C ILE A 87 -1.65 -17.01 -20.61
N ALA A 88 -0.82 -18.04 -20.55
CA ALA A 88 -1.17 -19.38 -21.00
C ALA A 88 -0.48 -20.43 -20.12
N TYR A 89 -1.17 -21.55 -19.86
CA TYR A 89 -0.58 -22.70 -19.18
C TYR A 89 -0.28 -23.80 -20.19
N ASP A 90 0.96 -24.28 -20.17
CA ASP A 90 1.45 -25.42 -20.94
C ASP A 90 1.53 -26.65 -20.03
N PRO A 91 0.56 -27.59 -20.12
CA PRO A 91 0.57 -28.79 -19.30
C PRO A 91 1.64 -29.80 -19.71
N GLY A 92 2.20 -29.70 -20.92
CA GLY A 92 3.21 -30.65 -21.41
C GLY A 92 4.56 -30.49 -20.72
N TYR A 93 4.89 -29.26 -20.32
CA TYR A 93 6.15 -28.93 -19.64
C TYR A 93 5.97 -28.31 -18.26
N ASP A 94 4.73 -28.22 -17.78
CA ASP A 94 4.34 -27.51 -16.55
C ASP A 94 4.91 -26.08 -16.54
N ARG A 95 4.51 -25.27 -17.53
CA ARG A 95 4.98 -23.88 -17.67
C ARG A 95 3.82 -22.92 -17.75
N ILE A 96 3.93 -21.82 -17.02
CA ILE A 96 3.00 -20.71 -17.10
C ILE A 96 3.69 -19.60 -17.88
N TRP A 97 3.24 -19.37 -19.11
CA TRP A 97 3.75 -18.34 -20.00
C TRP A 97 3.05 -17.01 -19.76
N PHE A 98 3.81 -15.92 -19.84
CA PHE A 98 3.34 -14.55 -19.72
C PHE A 98 3.87 -13.71 -20.88
N GLN A 99 2.96 -13.12 -21.64
CA GLN A 99 3.29 -12.06 -22.59
C GLN A 99 3.13 -10.71 -21.90
N THR A 100 4.24 -10.05 -21.62
CA THR A 100 4.25 -8.73 -20.97
C THR A 100 4.49 -7.61 -21.98
N SER A 101 4.36 -6.35 -21.56
CA SER A 101 4.73 -5.18 -22.37
C SER A 101 6.21 -5.10 -22.72
N ARG A 102 7.09 -5.81 -21.98
CA ARG A 102 8.54 -5.83 -22.17
C ARG A 102 9.06 -7.14 -22.78
N GLY A 103 8.17 -8.06 -23.14
CA GLY A 103 8.52 -9.35 -23.75
C GLY A 103 7.91 -10.55 -23.03
N ALA A 104 8.20 -11.74 -23.55
CA ALA A 104 7.72 -13.00 -23.00
C ALA A 104 8.62 -13.52 -21.87
N CYS A 105 8.01 -14.15 -20.88
CA CYS A 105 8.68 -14.96 -19.87
C CYS A 105 7.78 -16.13 -19.49
N TYR A 106 8.33 -17.11 -18.76
CA TYR A 106 7.52 -18.14 -18.15
C TYR A 106 8.05 -18.51 -16.77
N TYR A 107 7.14 -19.01 -15.94
CA TYR A 107 7.45 -19.61 -14.65
C TYR A 107 7.22 -21.11 -14.75
N GLN A 108 8.15 -21.90 -14.22
CA GLN A 108 8.02 -23.36 -14.17
C GLN A 108 7.78 -23.79 -12.72
N PRO A 109 6.52 -24.10 -12.33
CA PRO A 109 6.18 -24.44 -10.94
C PRO A 109 6.98 -25.61 -10.38
N THR A 110 7.27 -26.62 -11.21
CA THR A 110 8.09 -27.78 -10.85
C THR A 110 9.48 -27.39 -10.30
N PHE A 111 10.15 -26.39 -10.88
CA PHE A 111 11.48 -25.94 -10.43
C PHE A 111 11.43 -24.68 -9.56
N GLN A 112 10.27 -24.04 -9.48
CA GLN A 112 10.08 -22.74 -8.82
C GLN A 112 10.99 -21.65 -9.39
N GLU A 113 11.18 -21.68 -10.71
CA GLU A 113 12.12 -20.81 -11.41
C GLU A 113 11.46 -20.02 -12.54
N TRP A 114 11.99 -18.81 -12.75
CA TRP A 114 11.61 -17.92 -13.84
C TRP A 114 12.59 -18.03 -15.00
N TYR A 115 12.05 -18.02 -16.20
CA TYR A 115 12.78 -18.07 -17.46
C TYR A 115 12.35 -16.90 -18.35
N TYR A 116 13.31 -16.31 -19.07
CA TYR A 116 13.17 -15.02 -19.74
C TYR A 116 13.39 -15.16 -21.24
N GLY A 117 12.52 -14.53 -22.03
CA GLY A 117 12.55 -14.62 -23.50
C GLY A 117 11.75 -15.79 -24.05
N GLY A 118 11.99 -16.10 -25.33
CA GLY A 118 11.21 -17.07 -26.10
C GLY A 118 10.01 -16.45 -26.83
N THR A 119 9.27 -17.28 -27.55
CA THR A 119 8.04 -16.90 -28.26
C THR A 119 6.83 -17.37 -27.44
N PHE A 120 5.93 -16.45 -27.11
CA PHE A 120 4.71 -16.79 -26.39
C PHE A 120 3.83 -17.75 -27.22
N PRO A 121 3.32 -18.85 -26.62
CA PRO A 121 2.54 -19.84 -27.36
C PRO A 121 1.07 -19.43 -27.45
N ASP A 122 0.71 -18.59 -28.42
CA ASP A 122 -0.67 -18.12 -28.62
C ASP A 122 -1.70 -19.26 -28.76
N SER A 123 -1.28 -20.42 -29.27
CA SER A 123 -2.13 -21.62 -29.40
C SER A 123 -2.59 -22.22 -28.07
N LEU A 124 -1.94 -21.87 -26.95
CA LEU A 124 -2.27 -22.37 -25.60
C LEU A 124 -3.19 -21.42 -24.81
N VAL A 125 -3.57 -20.27 -25.37
CA VAL A 125 -4.46 -19.32 -24.69
C VAL A 125 -5.86 -19.95 -24.55
N GLN A 126 -6.32 -20.05 -23.30
CA GLN A 126 -7.59 -20.72 -22.95
C GLN A 126 -8.80 -19.75 -22.97
N THR A 127 -8.57 -18.45 -22.99
CA THR A 127 -9.66 -17.45 -23.01
C THR A 127 -10.19 -17.22 -24.42
N GLY A 128 -11.51 -17.21 -24.56
CA GLY A 128 -12.18 -16.74 -25.77
C GLY A 128 -12.66 -15.29 -25.66
N THR A 129 -12.70 -14.59 -26.80
CA THR A 129 -13.45 -13.32 -26.97
C THR A 129 -14.81 -13.53 -27.66
N GLY A 130 -15.21 -14.78 -27.95
CA GLY A 130 -16.43 -15.12 -28.69
C GLY A 130 -17.35 -16.13 -28.00
N LYS A 131 -18.66 -15.81 -27.97
CA LYS A 131 -19.86 -16.59 -27.57
C LYS A 131 -19.64 -17.90 -26.77
N VAL A 132 -19.12 -17.83 -25.55
CA VAL A 132 -19.79 -18.59 -24.49
C VAL A 132 -21.11 -17.86 -24.28
N ASP A 133 -22.21 -18.55 -24.55
CA ASP A 133 -23.54 -18.07 -24.19
C ASP A 133 -23.60 -18.09 -22.65
N LEU A 134 -23.18 -16.98 -22.05
CA LEU A 134 -23.21 -16.83 -20.61
C LEU A 134 -24.68 -16.83 -20.17
N PRO A 135 -25.08 -17.67 -19.20
CA PRO A 135 -26.42 -17.59 -18.67
C PRO A 135 -26.62 -16.23 -17.99
N HIS A 136 -27.88 -15.88 -17.77
CA HIS A 136 -28.18 -14.71 -16.96
C HIS A 136 -27.88 -15.02 -15.50
N PHE A 137 -26.74 -14.53 -15.01
CA PHE A 137 -26.38 -14.65 -13.59
C PHE A 137 -27.07 -13.59 -12.74
N PHE A 138 -27.35 -13.93 -11.49
CA PHE A 138 -27.78 -13.02 -10.44
C PHE A 138 -26.56 -12.55 -9.66
N THR A 139 -26.39 -11.24 -9.57
CA THR A 139 -25.28 -10.58 -8.88
C THR A 139 -25.58 -10.34 -7.41
N GLU A 140 -24.52 -10.13 -6.63
CA GLU A 140 -24.65 -9.55 -5.28
C GLU A 140 -25.31 -8.16 -5.32
N PHE A 141 -25.91 -7.74 -4.20
CA PHE A 141 -26.55 -6.43 -4.09
C PHE A 141 -25.58 -5.31 -4.49
N GLY A 142 -26.07 -4.36 -5.28
CA GLY A 142 -25.29 -3.22 -5.74
C GLY A 142 -24.74 -3.34 -7.16
N TYR A 143 -24.84 -4.53 -7.77
CA TYR A 143 -24.39 -4.76 -9.14
C TYR A 143 -25.50 -5.38 -9.99
N ASN A 144 -25.43 -5.14 -11.30
CA ASN A 144 -26.27 -5.77 -12.33
C ASN A 144 -25.37 -6.32 -13.44
N PHE A 145 -25.64 -7.56 -13.87
CA PHE A 145 -24.92 -8.19 -14.97
C PHE A 145 -25.71 -8.08 -16.28
N PHE A 146 -25.18 -7.35 -17.26
CA PHE A 146 -25.78 -7.19 -18.58
C PHE A 146 -25.09 -8.11 -19.58
N LYS A 147 -25.52 -9.37 -19.64
CA LYS A 147 -24.88 -10.42 -20.44
C LYS A 147 -24.75 -10.07 -21.93
N ASP A 148 -25.82 -9.54 -22.54
CA ASP A 148 -25.86 -9.26 -23.98
C ASP A 148 -25.05 -8.02 -24.35
N ALA A 149 -24.89 -7.10 -23.39
CA ALA A 149 -24.07 -5.90 -23.57
C ALA A 149 -22.62 -6.09 -23.08
N GLY A 150 -22.32 -7.20 -22.40
CA GLY A 150 -20.98 -7.60 -21.99
C GLY A 150 -20.37 -6.77 -20.87
N TYR A 151 -21.15 -6.30 -19.89
CA TYR A 151 -20.62 -5.57 -18.73
C TYR A 151 -21.36 -5.87 -17.43
N ILE A 152 -20.67 -5.60 -16.32
CA ILE A 152 -21.28 -5.45 -14.99
C ILE A 152 -21.43 -3.95 -14.73
N GLU A 153 -22.56 -3.53 -14.19
CA GLU A 153 -22.83 -2.15 -13.81
C GLU A 153 -23.08 -2.06 -12.32
N ASP A 154 -22.59 -1.00 -11.67
CA ASP A 154 -22.95 -0.71 -10.28
C ASP A 154 -24.02 0.39 -10.17
N GLN A 155 -24.46 0.71 -8.95
CA GLN A 155 -25.52 1.71 -8.76
C GLN A 155 -25.11 3.15 -9.12
N LEU A 156 -23.81 3.40 -9.37
CA LEU A 156 -23.31 4.68 -9.91
C LEU A 156 -23.29 4.70 -11.44
N LEU A 157 -23.88 3.68 -12.09
CA LEU A 157 -23.89 3.50 -13.54
C LEU A 157 -22.48 3.35 -14.13
N ARG A 158 -21.50 2.96 -13.31
CA ARG A 158 -20.15 2.65 -13.79
C ARG A 158 -20.20 1.29 -14.46
N LYS A 159 -19.80 1.25 -15.73
CA LYS A 159 -19.81 0.03 -16.56
C LYS A 159 -18.42 -0.60 -16.56
N TYR A 160 -18.36 -1.84 -16.10
CA TYR A 160 -17.16 -2.66 -16.07
C TYR A 160 -17.27 -3.73 -17.17
N PRO A 161 -16.64 -3.53 -18.33
CA PRO A 161 -16.75 -4.46 -19.44
C PRO A 161 -16.13 -5.81 -19.07
N ILE A 162 -16.82 -6.90 -19.40
CA ILE A 162 -16.25 -8.25 -19.35
C ILE A 162 -15.27 -8.37 -20.52
N ARG A 163 -13.98 -8.52 -20.20
CA ARG A 163 -12.91 -8.58 -21.20
C ARG A 163 -12.65 -10.00 -21.67
N VAL A 164 -12.66 -10.92 -20.72
CA VAL A 164 -12.31 -12.33 -20.91
C VAL A 164 -13.09 -13.18 -19.92
N TYR A 165 -13.31 -14.44 -20.28
CA TYR A 165 -13.81 -15.44 -19.35
C TYR A 165 -13.18 -16.80 -19.61
N LEU A 166 -13.27 -17.67 -18.62
CA LEU A 166 -12.75 -19.04 -18.64
C LEU A 166 -13.67 -19.93 -17.80
N LYS A 167 -14.12 -21.05 -18.36
CA LYS A 167 -14.85 -22.08 -17.61
C LYS A 167 -13.84 -23.03 -16.96
N ASP A 168 -13.97 -23.26 -15.66
CA ASP A 168 -13.15 -24.26 -14.94
C ASP A 168 -13.81 -25.65 -14.94
N ASP A 169 -13.08 -26.63 -14.41
CA ASP A 169 -13.53 -28.03 -14.33
C ASP A 169 -14.65 -28.28 -13.29
N TRP A 170 -15.06 -27.25 -12.53
CA TRP A 170 -16.04 -27.33 -11.45
C TRP A 170 -17.31 -26.52 -11.70
N ASP A 171 -17.61 -26.27 -12.97
CA ASP A 171 -18.78 -25.50 -13.40
C ASP A 171 -18.80 -24.05 -12.93
N ASN A 172 -17.63 -23.46 -12.63
CA ASN A 172 -17.52 -22.02 -12.47
C ASN A 172 -17.05 -21.36 -13.78
N VAL A 173 -17.51 -20.13 -13.99
CA VAL A 173 -17.07 -19.25 -15.05
C VAL A 173 -16.36 -18.07 -14.40
N TRP A 174 -15.05 -18.03 -14.58
CA TRP A 174 -14.19 -16.93 -14.16
C TRP A 174 -14.25 -15.83 -15.19
N MET A 175 -14.52 -14.59 -14.76
CA MET A 175 -14.64 -13.42 -15.61
C MET A 175 -13.63 -12.37 -15.21
N GLY A 176 -12.87 -11.89 -16.19
CA GLY A 176 -11.97 -10.76 -16.05
C GLY A 176 -12.65 -9.49 -16.51
N THR A 177 -12.66 -8.46 -15.67
CA THR A 177 -13.31 -7.18 -15.98
C THR A 177 -12.30 -6.09 -16.30
N GLY A 178 -12.75 -5.07 -17.04
CA GLY A 178 -11.99 -3.84 -17.30
C GLY A 178 -12.12 -2.79 -16.19
N GLY A 179 -11.90 -3.16 -14.92
CA GLY A 179 -11.80 -2.19 -13.82
C GLY A 179 -12.45 -2.60 -12.49
N LEU A 180 -13.19 -3.70 -12.43
CA LEU A 180 -13.80 -4.24 -11.20
C LEU A 180 -12.97 -5.37 -10.59
N GLY A 181 -11.97 -5.89 -11.30
CA GLY A 181 -11.23 -7.09 -10.95
C GLY A 181 -11.88 -8.35 -11.52
N VAL A 182 -12.02 -9.37 -10.67
CA VAL A 182 -12.46 -10.71 -11.04
C VAL A 182 -13.87 -10.96 -10.52
N ALA A 183 -14.70 -11.58 -11.36
CA ALA A 183 -15.99 -12.14 -10.94
C ALA A 183 -16.02 -13.65 -11.23
N VAL A 184 -16.74 -14.41 -10.41
CA VAL A 184 -16.94 -15.85 -10.59
C VAL A 184 -18.43 -16.16 -10.62
N GLY A 185 -18.89 -16.77 -11.70
CA GLY A 185 -20.26 -17.22 -11.88
C GLY A 185 -20.36 -18.73 -11.69
N ASN A 186 -21.23 -19.21 -10.82
CA ASN A 186 -21.47 -20.65 -10.70
C ASN A 186 -22.63 -21.07 -11.62
N LEU A 187 -22.37 -21.99 -12.56
CA LEU A 187 -23.36 -22.37 -13.58
C LEU A 187 -24.56 -23.14 -13.00
N ARG A 188 -24.45 -23.69 -11.78
CA ARG A 188 -25.53 -24.44 -11.14
C ARG A 188 -26.45 -23.53 -10.33
N SER A 189 -25.89 -22.63 -9.52
CA SER A 189 -26.68 -21.69 -8.71
C SER A 189 -27.08 -20.42 -9.45
N LEU A 190 -26.47 -20.17 -10.62
CA LEU A 190 -26.59 -18.94 -11.40
C LEU A 190 -26.23 -17.68 -10.60
N GLN A 191 -25.42 -17.82 -9.55
CA GLN A 191 -24.90 -16.68 -8.78
C GLN A 191 -23.59 -16.18 -9.37
N LEU A 192 -23.45 -14.87 -9.51
CA LEU A 192 -22.21 -14.17 -9.88
C LEU A 192 -21.70 -13.38 -8.69
N GLN A 193 -20.51 -13.75 -8.21
CA GLN A 193 -19.85 -13.10 -7.09
C GLN A 193 -18.64 -12.31 -7.59
N ILE A 194 -18.48 -11.08 -7.10
CA ILE A 194 -17.27 -10.28 -7.31
C ILE A 194 -16.26 -10.66 -6.24
N ILE A 195 -15.11 -11.22 -6.65
CA ILE A 195 -14.05 -11.59 -5.71
C ILE A 195 -13.05 -10.44 -5.67
N ARG A 196 -13.10 -9.70 -4.57
CA ARG A 196 -12.26 -8.53 -4.32
C ARG A 196 -10.81 -8.96 -4.04
N PHE A 197 -9.87 -8.25 -4.65
CA PHE A 197 -8.46 -8.36 -4.35
C PHE A 197 -7.75 -7.02 -4.46
N GLY A 198 -6.85 -6.78 -3.50
CA GLY A 198 -5.96 -5.63 -3.52
C GLY A 198 -6.67 -4.34 -3.13
N LEU A 199 -6.12 -3.23 -3.61
CA LEU A 199 -6.50 -1.91 -3.16
C LEU A 199 -7.75 -1.40 -3.89
N ALA A 200 -8.69 -0.82 -3.13
CA ALA A 200 -9.75 -0.01 -3.69
C ALA A 200 -9.17 1.18 -4.45
N GLU A 201 -8.21 1.88 -3.84
CA GLU A 201 -7.50 3.04 -4.38
C GLU A 201 -5.98 2.76 -4.42
N ASN A 202 -5.32 3.06 -5.54
CA ASN A 202 -3.89 2.72 -5.67
C ASN A 202 -2.98 3.61 -4.81
N ASN A 203 -3.38 4.87 -4.59
CA ASN A 203 -2.60 5.80 -3.79
C ASN A 203 -2.78 5.50 -2.31
N VAL A 204 -1.78 4.87 -1.69
CA VAL A 204 -1.81 4.51 -0.27
C VAL A 204 -1.04 5.55 0.54
N LYS A 205 -1.77 6.55 1.02
CA LYS A 205 -1.23 7.65 1.83
C LYS A 205 -1.10 7.28 3.31
N THR A 206 -1.88 6.31 3.79
CA THR A 206 -1.90 5.93 5.20
C THR A 206 -2.21 4.45 5.38
N ILE A 207 -1.57 3.85 6.38
CA ILE A 207 -1.72 2.45 6.78
C ILE A 207 -1.95 2.43 8.29
N PHE A 208 -3.05 1.82 8.72
CA PHE A 208 -3.33 1.57 10.13
C PHE A 208 -3.56 0.07 10.36
N TYR A 209 -2.86 -0.50 11.34
CA TYR A 209 -3.05 -1.88 11.74
C TYR A 209 -3.92 -1.97 12.98
N ASP A 210 -5.13 -2.52 12.82
CA ASP A 210 -6.00 -2.90 13.91
C ASP A 210 -5.59 -4.27 14.45
N LYS A 211 -4.83 -4.25 15.55
CA LYS A 211 -4.31 -5.45 16.21
C LYS A 211 -5.39 -6.41 16.67
N GLU A 212 -6.55 -5.91 17.14
CA GLU A 212 -7.62 -6.76 17.67
C GLU A 212 -8.33 -7.53 16.56
N GLY A 213 -8.58 -6.86 15.43
CA GLY A 213 -9.21 -7.46 14.25
C GLY A 213 -8.25 -8.24 13.35
N ASN A 214 -6.93 -8.11 13.56
CA ASN A 214 -5.88 -8.55 12.64
C ASN A 214 -6.09 -8.01 11.21
N GLN A 215 -6.31 -6.69 11.12
CA GLN A 215 -6.74 -6.03 9.87
C GLN A 215 -5.91 -4.78 9.58
N LEU A 216 -5.58 -4.59 8.31
CA LEU A 216 -5.05 -3.33 7.81
C LEU A 216 -6.19 -2.47 7.27
N TRP A 217 -6.16 -1.20 7.64
CA TRP A 217 -6.98 -0.15 7.07
C TRP A 217 -6.07 0.76 6.25
N LEU A 218 -6.42 0.94 4.99
CA LEU A 218 -5.63 1.67 4.01
C LEU A 218 -6.49 2.79 3.45
N GLY A 219 -5.90 3.97 3.39
CA GLY A 219 -6.55 5.15 2.85
C GLY A 219 -5.60 5.97 1.99
N GLY A 220 -6.16 6.82 1.15
CA GLY A 220 -5.40 7.80 0.40
C GLY A 220 -6.27 8.69 -0.44
N LEU A 221 -5.66 9.29 -1.46
CA LEU A 221 -6.32 10.26 -2.33
C LEU A 221 -6.95 9.55 -3.52
N GLY A 222 -8.19 9.92 -3.86
CA GLY A 222 -8.86 9.44 -5.05
C GLY A 222 -8.07 9.79 -6.31
N THR A 223 -7.50 8.80 -6.97
CA THR A 223 -7.06 8.94 -8.36
C THR A 223 -8.28 8.79 -9.28
N PHE A 224 -8.13 9.00 -10.59
CA PHE A 224 -9.17 8.72 -11.58
C PHE A 224 -9.45 7.20 -11.73
N SER A 225 -9.44 6.43 -10.63
CA SER A 225 -9.82 5.02 -10.59
C SER A 225 -11.34 4.89 -10.50
N PRO A 226 -11.95 3.90 -11.17
CA PRO A 226 -13.38 3.66 -11.08
C PRO A 226 -13.78 3.12 -9.71
N SER A 227 -12.89 2.44 -8.97
CA SER A 227 -13.09 2.09 -7.56
C SER A 227 -12.29 3.05 -6.69
N ARG A 228 -12.90 3.57 -5.62
CA ARG A 228 -12.30 4.55 -4.71
C ARG A 228 -12.71 4.22 -3.28
N GLY A 229 -12.04 4.85 -2.32
CA GLY A 229 -12.42 4.79 -0.91
C GLY A 229 -11.43 4.01 -0.05
N ILE A 230 -11.91 3.54 1.09
CA ILE A 230 -11.11 2.91 2.13
C ILE A 230 -11.00 1.42 1.84
N THR A 231 -9.77 0.88 1.92
CA THR A 231 -9.54 -0.56 1.83
C THR A 231 -9.33 -1.13 3.22
N LYS A 232 -10.04 -2.21 3.53
CA LYS A 232 -9.84 -3.02 4.72
C LYS A 232 -9.38 -4.40 4.30
N TYR A 233 -8.19 -4.79 4.76
CA TYR A 233 -7.58 -6.08 4.45
C TYR A 233 -7.45 -6.92 5.72
N ASN A 234 -8.14 -8.05 5.76
CA ASN A 234 -8.04 -8.98 6.87
C ASN A 234 -6.90 -9.97 6.63
N LEU A 235 -5.87 -9.90 7.47
CA LEU A 235 -4.64 -10.68 7.31
C LEU A 235 -4.83 -12.16 7.63
N LYS A 236 -5.87 -12.52 8.42
CA LYS A 236 -6.11 -13.91 8.85
C LYS A 236 -6.72 -14.75 7.75
N ASN A 237 -7.76 -14.24 7.09
CA ASN A 237 -8.52 -14.94 6.04
C ASN A 237 -8.20 -14.42 4.63
N LYS A 238 -7.30 -13.43 4.52
CA LYS A 238 -6.85 -12.82 3.26
C LYS A 238 -7.98 -12.19 2.44
N THR A 239 -9.02 -11.67 3.10
CA THR A 239 -10.16 -11.02 2.42
C THR A 239 -10.00 -9.50 2.34
N TRP A 240 -10.51 -8.93 1.25
CA TRP A 240 -10.49 -7.51 0.96
C TRP A 240 -11.91 -6.95 0.97
N GLU A 241 -12.12 -5.90 1.76
CA GLU A 241 -13.38 -5.16 1.88
C GLU A 241 -13.14 -3.70 1.51
N TYR A 242 -14.12 -3.08 0.85
CA TYR A 242 -14.03 -1.69 0.38
C TYR A 242 -15.18 -0.88 0.96
N TYR A 243 -14.88 0.33 1.43
CA TYR A 243 -15.88 1.32 1.83
C TYR A 243 -15.78 2.53 0.91
N GLU A 244 -16.80 2.69 0.08
CA GLU A 244 -16.98 3.86 -0.76
C GLU A 244 -18.10 4.73 -0.19
N ALA A 245 -17.89 6.04 -0.15
CA ALA A 245 -18.78 7.04 0.45
C ALA A 245 -20.22 6.93 -0.05
N PHE A 246 -20.39 6.66 -1.35
CA PHE A 246 -21.72 6.53 -1.95
C PHE A 246 -22.52 5.34 -1.40
N TYR A 247 -21.87 4.22 -1.10
CA TYR A 247 -22.53 3.00 -0.60
C TYR A 247 -22.52 2.89 0.92
N THR A 248 -21.76 3.75 1.60
CA THR A 248 -21.52 3.64 3.04
C THR A 248 -22.18 4.79 3.77
N GLN A 249 -23.26 4.49 4.49
CA GLN A 249 -23.97 5.50 5.26
C GLN A 249 -23.02 6.22 6.23
N ASN A 250 -23.06 7.56 6.20
CA ASN A 250 -22.22 8.44 7.01
C ASN A 250 -20.71 8.35 6.74
N LEU A 251 -20.27 7.79 5.61
CA LEU A 251 -18.91 8.02 5.09
C LEU A 251 -19.00 9.18 4.10
N GLN A 252 -18.56 10.38 4.49
CA GLN A 252 -18.79 11.59 3.67
C GLN A 252 -17.86 11.72 2.46
N THR A 253 -16.67 11.12 2.53
CA THR A 253 -15.66 11.23 1.48
C THR A 253 -14.88 9.93 1.31
N ASN A 254 -14.35 9.75 0.11
CA ASN A 254 -13.45 8.63 -0.22
C ASN A 254 -11.99 8.95 0.08
N GLU A 255 -11.66 10.22 0.32
CA GLU A 255 -10.30 10.68 0.54
C GLU A 255 -9.93 10.61 2.01
N VAL A 256 -8.80 9.97 2.30
CA VAL A 256 -8.31 9.82 3.67
C VAL A 256 -6.87 10.29 3.76
N ASN A 257 -6.64 11.30 4.60
CA ASN A 257 -5.31 11.82 4.87
C ASN A 257 -4.51 10.90 5.79
N LEU A 258 -5.17 10.37 6.83
CA LEU A 258 -4.56 9.53 7.84
C LEU A 258 -5.61 8.68 8.57
N ILE A 259 -5.18 7.52 9.07
CA ILE A 259 -5.99 6.62 9.90
C ILE A 259 -5.26 6.36 11.21
N GLN A 260 -5.99 6.43 12.32
CA GLN A 260 -5.54 6.03 13.65
C GLN A 260 -6.67 5.31 14.37
N GLY A 261 -6.37 4.59 15.44
CA GLY A 261 -7.42 3.88 16.17
C GLY A 261 -6.98 3.40 17.53
N ASP A 262 -7.98 3.04 18.30
CA ASP A 262 -7.86 2.41 19.62
C ASP A 262 -8.69 1.11 19.60
N ASN A 263 -8.99 0.53 20.75
CA ASN A 263 -9.73 -0.73 20.86
C ASN A 263 -11.22 -0.57 20.47
N GLN A 264 -11.79 0.62 20.59
CA GLN A 264 -13.22 0.87 20.37
C GLN A 264 -13.47 1.51 19.01
N PHE A 265 -12.60 2.43 18.61
CA PHE A 265 -12.83 3.31 17.47
C PHE A 265 -11.68 3.28 16.48
N ILE A 266 -12.03 3.47 15.21
CA ILE A 266 -11.08 3.84 14.16
C ILE A 266 -11.45 5.25 13.71
N TRP A 267 -10.45 6.09 13.60
CA TRP A 267 -10.53 7.51 13.30
C TRP A 267 -9.88 7.77 11.95
N PHE A 268 -10.62 8.39 11.05
CA PHE A 268 -10.15 8.77 9.72
C PHE A 268 -10.10 10.29 9.65
N GLY A 269 -8.90 10.82 9.49
CA GLY A 269 -8.72 12.23 9.18
C GLY A 269 -8.88 12.43 7.69
N THR A 270 -9.78 13.30 7.28
CA THR A 270 -10.10 13.56 5.87
C THR A 270 -9.94 15.05 5.55
N PRO A 271 -9.97 15.44 4.26
CA PRO A 271 -10.07 16.85 3.88
C PRO A 271 -11.39 17.52 4.29
N GLU A 272 -12.41 16.73 4.62
CA GLU A 272 -13.81 17.16 4.87
C GLU A 272 -14.25 16.94 6.33
N GLY A 273 -13.30 16.69 7.23
CA GLY A 273 -13.54 16.53 8.66
C GLY A 273 -12.98 15.21 9.22
N LEU A 274 -13.39 14.94 10.46
CA LEU A 274 -13.07 13.71 11.17
C LEU A 274 -14.20 12.69 10.98
N ILE A 275 -13.86 11.48 10.60
CA ILE A 275 -14.79 10.36 10.55
C ILE A 275 -14.43 9.36 11.66
N LYS A 276 -15.43 8.96 12.42
CA LYS A 276 -15.37 7.97 13.49
C LYS A 276 -16.07 6.70 13.06
N TYR A 277 -15.39 5.57 13.16
CA TYR A 277 -15.96 4.24 12.98
C TYR A 277 -15.99 3.51 14.32
N ASP A 278 -17.19 3.16 14.77
CA ASP A 278 -17.40 2.32 15.95
C ASP A 278 -17.25 0.84 15.55
N LYS A 279 -16.20 0.17 16.01
CA LYS A 279 -15.90 -1.22 15.62
C LYS A 279 -17.00 -2.19 16.02
N LYS A 280 -17.68 -1.94 17.16
CA LYS A 280 -18.71 -2.84 17.71
C LYS A 280 -20.02 -2.67 16.98
N LYS A 281 -20.42 -1.42 16.71
CA LYS A 281 -21.68 -1.10 16.02
C LYS A 281 -21.55 -1.16 14.50
N GLN A 282 -20.33 -1.10 13.99
CA GLN A 282 -20.02 -0.97 12.55
C GLN A 282 -20.67 0.26 11.91
N THR A 283 -20.73 1.37 12.66
CA THR A 283 -21.37 2.62 12.24
C THR A 283 -20.36 3.73 12.07
N TRP A 284 -20.63 4.60 11.09
CA TRP A 284 -19.83 5.78 10.79
C TRP A 284 -20.51 7.04 11.35
N GLN A 285 -19.71 7.98 11.85
CA GLN A 285 -20.13 9.29 12.35
C GLN A 285 -19.12 10.35 11.93
N ASN A 286 -19.58 11.55 11.59
CA ASN A 286 -18.73 12.63 11.07
C ASN A 286 -18.75 13.83 12.01
N TYR A 287 -17.62 14.51 12.08
CA TYR A 287 -17.45 15.79 12.76
C TYR A 287 -16.73 16.74 11.81
N ASN A 288 -17.25 17.95 11.68
CA ASN A 288 -16.70 19.03 10.86
C ASN A 288 -16.66 20.33 11.68
N SER A 289 -16.40 21.45 11.04
CA SER A 289 -16.34 22.78 11.64
C SER A 289 -17.66 23.18 12.31
N PHE A 290 -18.81 22.74 11.81
CA PHE A 290 -20.11 22.94 12.47
C PHE A 290 -20.24 22.14 13.77
N ALA A 291 -19.50 21.04 13.93
CA ALA A 291 -19.42 20.25 15.15
C ALA A 291 -18.36 20.77 16.15
N GLY A 292 -17.62 21.83 15.81
CA GLY A 292 -16.61 22.45 16.68
C GLY A 292 -15.15 22.12 16.33
N LEU A 293 -14.89 21.47 15.19
CA LEU A 293 -13.51 21.39 14.67
C LEU A 293 -13.01 22.77 14.27
N LEU A 294 -11.73 23.03 14.52
CA LEU A 294 -11.08 24.28 14.12
C LEU A 294 -10.93 24.41 12.61
N ASP A 295 -10.87 23.30 11.89
CA ASP A 295 -10.73 23.21 10.44
C ASP A 295 -11.16 21.80 9.99
N ASP A 296 -11.71 21.68 8.78
CA ASP A 296 -12.18 20.41 8.23
C ASP A 296 -11.03 19.55 7.71
N ASN A 297 -9.91 20.15 7.31
CA ASN A 297 -8.76 19.40 6.83
C ASN A 297 -7.95 18.84 8.00
N ILE A 298 -8.15 17.56 8.30
CA ILE A 298 -7.45 16.86 9.38
C ILE A 298 -6.07 16.42 8.90
N LEU A 299 -5.04 16.83 9.63
CA LEU A 299 -3.63 16.59 9.30
C LEU A 299 -2.95 15.61 10.27
N ALA A 300 -3.38 15.57 11.53
CA ALA A 300 -2.81 14.71 12.55
C ALA A 300 -3.89 14.16 13.49
N LEU A 301 -3.71 12.92 13.94
CA LEU A 301 -4.59 12.23 14.87
C LEU A 301 -3.72 11.46 15.85
N LYS A 302 -4.10 11.48 17.14
CA LYS A 302 -3.46 10.64 18.15
C LYS A 302 -4.44 10.23 19.24
N PRO A 303 -4.92 8.97 19.23
CA PRO A 303 -5.67 8.41 20.34
C PRO A 303 -4.84 8.38 21.62
N ASP A 304 -5.47 8.73 22.74
CA ASP A 304 -4.85 8.86 24.06
C ASP A 304 -5.86 8.45 25.14
N GLY A 305 -6.18 7.16 25.15
CA GLY A 305 -7.19 6.57 26.03
C GLY A 305 -8.59 7.07 25.69
N ARG A 306 -9.19 7.86 26.59
CA ARG A 306 -10.52 8.46 26.39
C ARG A 306 -10.50 9.60 25.36
N PHE A 307 -9.34 10.20 25.14
CA PHE A 307 -9.21 11.38 24.33
C PHE A 307 -8.65 11.05 22.95
N LEU A 308 -8.99 11.89 21.98
CA LEU A 308 -8.34 11.92 20.68
C LEU A 308 -7.84 13.34 20.44
N TRP A 309 -6.52 13.46 20.26
CA TRP A 309 -5.91 14.71 19.83
C TRP A 309 -6.00 14.82 18.31
N ILE A 310 -6.48 15.96 17.83
CA ILE A 310 -6.78 16.22 16.42
C ILE A 310 -6.01 17.48 16.02
N GLY A 311 -5.12 17.36 15.05
CA GLY A 311 -4.32 18.44 14.51
C GLY A 311 -4.84 18.89 13.16
N THR A 312 -4.98 20.20 13.00
CA THR A 312 -5.46 20.83 11.77
C THR A 312 -4.59 22.03 11.36
N ARG A 313 -4.94 22.74 10.28
CA ARG A 313 -4.21 23.96 9.87
C ARG A 313 -4.35 25.09 10.90
N PHE A 314 -5.43 25.09 11.67
CA PHE A 314 -5.78 26.15 12.62
C PHE A 314 -5.56 25.79 14.08
N GLY A 315 -4.98 24.62 14.38
CA GLY A 315 -4.52 24.28 15.71
C GLY A 315 -4.93 22.88 16.14
N VAL A 316 -5.18 22.72 17.43
CA VAL A 316 -5.45 21.41 18.04
C VAL A 316 -6.85 21.38 18.62
N ASN A 317 -7.63 20.36 18.25
CA ASN A 317 -8.85 19.97 18.94
C ASN A 317 -8.58 18.75 19.82
N LEU A 318 -9.23 18.70 20.98
CA LEU A 318 -9.32 17.53 21.85
C LEU A 318 -10.74 17.00 21.80
N TYR A 319 -10.90 15.77 21.32
CA TYR A 319 -12.17 15.05 21.38
C TYR A 319 -12.24 14.20 22.65
N ASP A 320 -13.37 14.27 23.36
CA ASP A 320 -13.65 13.47 24.55
C ASP A 320 -14.73 12.42 24.24
N SER A 321 -14.36 11.14 24.20
CA SER A 321 -15.26 10.05 23.81
C SER A 321 -16.41 9.79 24.80
N LYS A 322 -16.30 10.24 26.05
CA LYS A 322 -17.38 10.09 27.05
C LYS A 322 -18.43 11.18 26.92
N LYS A 323 -18.02 12.39 26.52
CA LYS A 323 -18.92 13.54 26.35
C LYS A 323 -19.40 13.70 24.91
N ASP A 324 -18.74 13.02 23.97
CA ASP A 324 -18.92 13.21 22.53
C ASP A 324 -18.79 14.67 22.11
N SER A 325 -17.73 15.33 22.60
CA SER A 325 -17.53 16.78 22.42
C SER A 325 -16.12 17.13 21.98
N LEU A 326 -15.99 18.21 21.21
CA LEU A 326 -14.72 18.79 20.75
C LEU A 326 -14.39 20.06 21.52
N ILE A 327 -13.13 20.22 21.91
CA ILE A 327 -12.61 21.41 22.59
C ILE A 327 -11.37 21.90 21.83
N ALA A 328 -11.31 23.19 21.50
CA ALA A 328 -10.12 23.80 20.92
C ALA A 328 -9.08 24.10 22.01
N LEU A 329 -7.82 23.75 21.77
CA LEU A 329 -6.70 23.96 22.68
C LEU A 329 -5.55 24.64 21.93
N ASN A 330 -5.61 25.97 21.81
CA ASN A 330 -4.66 26.76 21.02
C ASN A 330 -3.83 27.76 21.84
N GLU A 331 -4.07 27.90 23.14
CA GLU A 331 -3.34 28.87 23.97
C GLU A 331 -1.84 28.52 24.00
N GLY A 332 -0.98 29.50 23.68
CA GLY A 332 0.47 29.29 23.56
C GLY A 332 0.96 28.78 22.19
N LEU A 333 0.07 28.36 21.29
CA LEU A 333 0.42 28.09 19.90
C LEU A 333 0.47 29.39 19.08
N PRO A 334 1.32 29.45 18.02
CA PRO A 334 1.33 30.58 17.11
C PRO A 334 0.03 30.62 16.28
N GLN A 335 -0.29 31.81 15.74
CA GLN A 335 -1.40 31.97 14.79
C GLN A 335 -1.21 31.06 13.57
N ARG A 336 -2.24 30.26 13.24
CA ARG A 336 -2.24 29.28 12.14
C ARG A 336 -1.03 28.35 12.20
N PRO A 337 -0.92 27.50 13.24
CA PRO A 337 0.30 26.74 13.52
C PRO A 337 0.58 25.64 12.50
N TYR A 338 -0.43 25.14 11.78
CA TYR A 338 -0.37 23.92 10.95
C TYR A 338 0.20 22.73 11.72
N ILE A 339 -0.69 21.92 12.30
CA ILE A 339 -0.31 20.76 13.10
C ILE A 339 -0.14 19.55 12.18
N TYR A 340 1.10 19.20 11.85
CA TYR A 340 1.40 18.10 10.92
C TYR A 340 1.45 16.74 11.60
N THR A 341 1.73 16.71 12.91
CA THR A 341 1.93 15.46 13.65
C THR A 341 1.68 15.69 15.14
N ILE A 342 1.19 14.65 15.81
CA ILE A 342 0.92 14.64 17.25
C ILE A 342 1.44 13.33 17.81
N GLU A 343 2.16 13.41 18.92
CA GLU A 343 2.62 12.26 19.70
C GLU A 343 2.34 12.49 21.18
N THR A 344 2.04 11.42 21.92
CA THR A 344 1.66 11.49 23.33
C THR A 344 2.45 10.50 24.17
N ASP A 345 2.72 10.88 25.42
CA ASP A 345 3.21 9.98 26.46
C ASP A 345 2.36 10.13 27.72
N SER A 346 2.78 9.58 28.87
CA SER A 346 1.98 9.66 30.10
C SER A 346 1.82 11.10 30.63
N ASN A 347 2.75 12.00 30.31
CA ASN A 347 2.88 13.32 30.90
C ASN A 347 2.71 14.44 29.88
N TRP A 348 3.09 14.21 28.62
CA TRP A 348 3.21 15.23 27.60
C TRP A 348 2.42 14.89 26.34
N VAL A 349 2.00 15.96 25.68
CA VAL A 349 1.53 15.96 24.29
C VAL A 349 2.51 16.79 23.49
N TRP A 350 3.01 16.23 22.40
CA TRP A 350 3.97 16.86 21.50
C TRP A 350 3.28 17.11 20.17
N VAL A 351 3.42 18.33 19.64
CA VAL A 351 2.91 18.67 18.31
C VAL A 351 4.01 19.23 17.44
N GLY A 352 4.09 18.71 16.23
CA GLY A 352 4.96 19.23 15.19
C GLY A 352 4.23 20.26 14.36
N THR A 353 4.84 21.44 14.21
CA THR A 353 4.26 22.59 13.50
C THR A 353 5.19 23.07 12.39
N ARG A 354 4.76 24.09 11.64
CA ARG A 354 5.64 24.75 10.65
C ARG A 354 6.84 25.48 11.28
N THR A 355 6.76 25.80 12.57
CA THR A 355 7.77 26.66 13.26
C THR A 355 8.52 25.92 14.38
N GLY A 356 8.44 24.59 14.39
CA GLY A 356 9.09 23.70 15.35
C GLY A 356 8.11 22.88 16.18
N VAL A 357 8.61 22.36 17.29
CA VAL A 357 7.85 21.50 18.21
C VAL A 357 7.23 22.34 19.32
N TYR A 358 5.98 22.04 19.67
CA TYR A 358 5.33 22.54 20.86
C TYR A 358 4.93 21.38 21.76
N ARG A 359 4.91 21.63 23.05
CA ARG A 359 4.64 20.63 24.07
C ARG A 359 3.63 21.15 25.09
N LEU A 360 2.70 20.31 25.50
CA LEU A 360 1.69 20.57 26.51
C LEU A 360 1.81 19.53 27.63
N THR A 361 1.84 19.96 28.88
CA THR A 361 1.72 19.06 30.03
C THR A 361 0.27 18.60 30.14
N LYS A 362 0.03 17.30 30.28
CA LYS A 362 -1.33 16.78 30.48
C LYS A 362 -1.91 17.33 31.78
N GLY A 363 -3.08 17.96 31.69
CA GLY A 363 -3.74 18.65 32.80
C GLY A 363 -3.56 20.17 32.76
N GLU A 364 -2.63 20.67 31.96
CA GLU A 364 -2.52 22.09 31.63
C GLU A 364 -3.28 22.43 30.33
N ALA A 365 -3.40 23.73 30.04
CA ALA A 365 -4.09 24.22 28.84
C ALA A 365 -3.19 25.04 27.89
N ILE A 366 -1.93 25.28 28.27
CA ILE A 366 -1.02 26.19 27.57
C ILE A 366 0.10 25.40 26.90
N TRP A 367 0.26 25.61 25.60
CA TRP A 367 1.35 25.05 24.82
C TRP A 367 2.64 25.86 25.01
N HIS A 368 3.75 25.16 25.15
CA HIS A 368 5.08 25.77 25.24
C HIS A 368 5.91 25.34 24.04
N LYS A 369 6.60 26.30 23.41
CA LYS A 369 7.57 25.97 22.35
C LYS A 369 8.69 25.14 22.97
N PHE A 370 8.92 23.95 22.42
CA PHE A 370 10.02 23.10 22.82
C PHE A 370 11.23 23.37 21.94
N THR A 371 12.34 23.74 22.57
CA THR A 371 13.63 23.95 21.91
C THR A 371 14.70 23.23 22.69
N THR A 372 15.63 22.58 22.01
CA THR A 372 16.86 22.10 22.65
C THR A 372 17.82 23.29 22.84
N PRO A 373 18.67 23.30 23.89
CA PRO A 373 19.65 24.38 24.12
C PRO A 373 20.56 24.70 22.93
N ASP A 374 20.83 23.69 22.09
CA ASP A 374 21.64 23.74 20.87
C ASP A 374 20.84 24.11 19.61
N GLY A 375 19.51 24.27 19.72
CA GLY A 375 18.64 24.68 18.61
C GLY A 375 18.45 23.64 17.50
N LEU A 376 18.82 22.37 17.74
CA LEU A 376 18.79 21.31 16.71
C LEU A 376 17.38 20.93 16.24
N ILE A 377 16.36 21.19 17.05
CA ILE A 377 14.96 21.08 16.62
C ILE A 377 14.53 22.40 15.98
N ALA A 378 14.61 22.44 14.65
CA ALA A 378 14.21 23.59 13.86
C ALA A 378 13.44 23.16 12.60
N GLY A 379 12.81 24.16 11.97
CA GLY A 379 12.08 23.99 10.71
C GLY A 379 10.69 23.37 10.85
N ARG A 380 10.14 22.91 9.73
CA ARG A 380 8.84 22.25 9.68
C ARG A 380 8.98 20.81 10.18
N ILE A 381 8.23 20.47 11.23
CA ILE A 381 8.23 19.12 11.79
C ILE A 381 7.14 18.30 11.11
N ASN A 382 7.55 17.31 10.33
CA ASN A 382 6.65 16.46 9.53
C ASN A 382 6.12 15.27 10.33
N CYS A 383 6.97 14.68 11.18
CA CYS A 383 6.60 13.52 11.99
C CYS A 383 7.30 13.52 13.34
N ILE A 384 6.59 13.02 14.35
CA ILE A 384 7.12 12.72 15.68
C ILE A 384 6.79 11.25 15.96
N THR A 385 7.75 10.50 16.49
CA THR A 385 7.50 9.12 16.89
C THR A 385 8.24 8.81 18.18
N ARG A 386 7.54 8.14 19.10
CA ARG A 386 8.10 7.73 20.38
C ARG A 386 8.32 6.23 20.44
N PHE A 387 9.47 5.82 20.96
CA PHE A 387 9.77 4.43 21.26
C PHE A 387 10.52 4.35 22.60
N GLU A 388 9.90 3.71 23.60
CA GLU A 388 10.43 3.62 24.96
C GLU A 388 10.81 4.99 25.57
N ASN A 389 12.10 5.34 25.65
CA ASN A 389 12.58 6.64 26.17
C ASN A 389 13.09 7.56 25.06
N GLU A 390 12.96 7.15 23.80
CA GLU A 390 13.41 7.88 22.64
C GLU A 390 12.22 8.57 22.00
N ILE A 391 12.42 9.83 21.61
CA ILE A 391 11.52 10.56 20.74
C ILE A 391 12.30 11.01 19.51
N TRP A 392 11.74 10.72 18.36
CA TRP A 392 12.34 10.98 17.05
C TRP A 392 11.53 12.07 16.36
N PHE A 393 12.24 13.08 15.85
CA PHE A 393 11.66 14.19 15.11
C PHE A 393 12.15 14.13 13.67
N GLY A 394 11.24 13.99 12.72
CA GLY A 394 11.53 14.22 11.31
C GLY A 394 11.16 15.64 10.94
N SER A 395 12.14 16.43 10.52
CA SER A 395 11.95 17.79 9.99
C SER A 395 12.45 17.92 8.55
N ASP A 396 12.16 19.04 7.91
CA ASP A 396 12.78 19.47 6.65
C ASP A 396 14.33 19.53 6.70
N LEU A 397 14.93 19.53 7.90
CA LEU A 397 16.39 19.54 8.09
C LEU A 397 17.00 18.16 8.38
N GLY A 398 16.18 17.10 8.45
CA GLY A 398 16.64 15.73 8.70
C GLY A 398 15.93 15.06 9.87
N VAL A 399 16.61 14.11 10.50
CA VAL A 399 16.05 13.30 11.59
C VAL A 399 16.84 13.52 12.87
N LEU A 400 16.15 13.89 13.95
CA LEU A 400 16.75 14.01 15.28
C LEU A 400 16.23 12.92 16.20
N ALA A 401 17.13 12.12 16.75
CA ALA A 401 16.85 11.20 17.85
C ALA A 401 17.15 11.90 19.19
N TYR A 402 16.19 11.88 20.11
CA TYR A 402 16.32 12.48 21.44
C TYR A 402 15.96 11.47 22.53
N ASN A 403 16.86 11.27 23.49
CA ASN A 403 16.63 10.42 24.64
C ASN A 403 16.12 11.25 25.83
N LEU A 404 14.87 11.00 26.24
CA LEU A 404 14.18 11.73 27.30
C LEU A 404 14.77 11.50 28.70
N LYS A 405 15.60 10.47 28.91
CA LYS A 405 16.22 10.16 30.21
C LYS A 405 17.65 10.68 30.33
N THR A 406 18.45 10.50 29.28
CA THR A 406 19.88 10.86 29.30
C THR A 406 20.16 12.24 28.71
N ASP A 407 19.15 12.88 28.12
CA ASP A 407 19.27 14.14 27.37
C ASP A 407 20.23 14.06 26.16
N THR A 408 20.61 12.84 25.74
CA THR A 408 21.49 12.61 24.59
C THR A 408 20.73 12.81 23.29
N ARG A 409 21.40 13.41 22.31
CA ARG A 409 20.83 13.80 21.01
C ARG A 409 21.72 13.31 19.89
N THR A 410 21.11 12.80 18.83
CA THR A 410 21.82 12.41 17.60
C THR A 410 21.07 12.98 16.41
N LEU A 411 21.73 13.84 15.65
CA LEU A 411 21.18 14.47 14.47
C LEU A 411 21.72 13.78 13.21
N TYR A 412 20.80 13.39 12.34
CA TYR A 412 21.10 12.84 11.02
C TYR A 412 20.65 13.87 9.98
N GLN A 413 21.60 14.55 9.35
CA GLN A 413 21.36 15.60 8.34
C GLN A 413 21.59 15.10 6.90
N SER A 414 20.79 15.66 5.98
CA SER A 414 21.03 15.57 4.53
C SER A 414 22.44 16.09 4.23
N HIS A 415 23.17 15.47 3.30
CA HIS A 415 24.58 15.67 2.90
C HIS A 415 25.63 14.73 3.50
N THR A 416 25.33 13.88 4.50
CA THR A 416 26.29 12.84 4.92
C THR A 416 25.72 11.43 5.12
N LYS A 417 24.42 11.23 5.39
CA LYS A 417 23.86 9.88 5.65
C LYS A 417 22.38 9.64 5.27
N ILE A 418 21.61 10.64 4.83
CA ILE A 418 20.18 10.50 4.47
C ILE A 418 19.94 11.02 3.05
N PRO A 419 19.71 10.16 2.05
CA PRO A 419 19.18 10.53 0.74
C PRO A 419 17.66 10.68 0.89
N GLY A 420 17.18 11.91 0.92
CA GLY A 420 15.75 12.22 1.00
C GLY A 420 15.53 13.46 1.83
N ASP A 421 15.14 14.54 1.15
CA ASP A 421 14.62 15.72 1.82
C ASP A 421 13.21 15.40 2.33
N GLU A 422 12.86 15.85 3.54
CA GLU A 422 11.52 15.72 4.14
C GLU A 422 11.07 14.29 4.59
N PRO A 423 11.59 13.75 5.71
CA PRO A 423 11.02 12.58 6.39
C PRO A 423 9.53 12.77 6.66
N ARG A 424 8.68 11.86 6.18
CA ARG A 424 7.22 11.93 6.30
C ARG A 424 6.66 11.11 7.44
N GLN A 425 7.25 9.95 7.68
CA GLN A 425 6.88 9.07 8.77
C GLN A 425 8.13 8.32 9.23
N ILE A 426 8.24 8.12 10.54
CA ILE A 426 9.26 7.29 11.15
C ILE A 426 8.54 6.13 11.85
N VAL A 427 9.04 4.91 11.66
CA VAL A 427 8.65 3.75 12.46
C VAL A 427 9.90 3.03 12.93
N LEU A 428 9.92 2.54 14.17
CA LEU A 428 11.12 1.95 14.73
C LEU A 428 10.83 0.85 15.74
N ASN A 429 11.84 0.02 15.96
CA ASN A 429 11.92 -0.92 17.07
C ASN A 429 13.35 -0.92 17.65
N LYS A 430 13.68 -1.93 18.45
CA LYS A 430 15.00 -2.07 19.09
C LYS A 430 16.15 -2.29 18.10
N LYS A 431 15.88 -2.82 16.90
CA LYS A 431 16.88 -3.20 15.89
C LYS A 431 17.01 -2.17 14.77
N VAL A 432 15.90 -1.56 14.34
CA VAL A 432 15.84 -0.79 13.11
C VAL A 432 15.02 0.49 13.27
N VAL A 433 15.38 1.52 12.52
CA VAL A 433 14.55 2.71 12.27
C VAL A 433 14.27 2.76 10.77
N TRP A 434 13.02 2.97 10.41
CA TRP A 434 12.59 3.19 9.04
C TRP A 434 12.01 4.58 8.88
N VAL A 435 12.34 5.22 7.77
CA VAL A 435 11.89 6.57 7.42
C VAL A 435 11.31 6.55 6.02
N ALA A 436 10.07 7.04 5.87
CA ALA A 436 9.48 7.29 4.56
C ALA A 436 9.90 8.67 4.07
N SER A 437 10.32 8.77 2.82
CA SER A 437 10.66 10.04 2.16
C SER A 437 10.10 10.10 0.73
N PRO A 438 10.12 11.27 0.08
CA PRO A 438 9.80 11.40 -1.34
C PRO A 438 10.73 10.63 -2.29
N ASP A 439 11.94 10.28 -1.81
CA ASP A 439 13.04 9.71 -2.62
C ASP A 439 13.40 8.27 -2.20
N GLY A 440 12.50 7.59 -1.49
CA GLY A 440 12.60 6.19 -1.13
C GLY A 440 12.20 5.90 0.33
N ALA A 441 12.51 4.67 0.76
CA ALA A 441 12.47 4.30 2.17
C ALA A 441 13.88 4.17 2.71
N LEU A 442 14.17 4.84 3.83
CA LEU A 442 15.47 4.73 4.50
C LEU A 442 15.38 3.76 5.67
N LYS A 443 16.37 2.89 5.80
CA LYS A 443 16.57 1.95 6.90
C LYS A 443 17.86 2.30 7.64
N LEU A 444 17.79 2.50 8.94
CA LEU A 444 18.94 2.58 9.83
C LEU A 444 19.03 1.29 10.64
N ASP A 445 20.14 0.55 10.47
CA ASP A 445 20.52 -0.50 11.39
C ASP A 445 21.12 0.14 12.65
N ARG A 446 20.43 -0.02 13.78
CA ARG A 446 20.82 0.59 15.06
C ARG A 446 22.08 -0.02 15.65
N SER A 447 22.47 -1.22 15.23
CA SER A 447 23.68 -1.90 15.72
C SER A 447 24.94 -1.40 15.03
N THR A 448 24.83 -1.02 13.77
CA THR A 448 25.96 -0.58 12.94
C THR A 448 25.98 0.93 12.65
N ASP A 449 24.91 1.65 13.00
CA ASP A 449 24.69 3.08 12.66
C ASP A 449 24.80 3.37 11.15
N ASN A 450 24.37 2.39 10.34
CA ASN A 450 24.41 2.46 8.89
C ASN A 450 23.02 2.67 8.31
N TRP A 451 22.94 3.68 7.44
CA TRP A 451 21.76 3.96 6.65
C TRP A 451 21.83 3.28 5.30
N ARG A 452 20.68 2.78 4.85
CA ARG A 452 20.46 2.33 3.49
C ARG A 452 19.16 2.89 2.94
N VAL A 453 19.15 3.23 1.66
CA VAL A 453 17.95 3.60 0.92
C VAL A 453 17.45 2.45 0.06
N PHE A 454 16.14 2.32 0.02
CA PHE A 454 15.39 1.42 -0.84
C PHE A 454 14.58 2.26 -1.83
N THR A 455 14.68 1.93 -3.11
CA THR A 455 13.99 2.63 -4.20
C THR A 455 13.21 1.65 -5.09
N THR A 456 12.64 2.13 -6.18
CA THR A 456 12.06 1.33 -7.26
C THR A 456 13.05 0.36 -7.89
N ALA A 457 14.36 0.63 -7.78
CA ALA A 457 15.41 -0.32 -8.19
C ALA A 457 15.51 -1.55 -7.26
N ASP A 458 15.06 -1.44 -6.01
CA ASP A 458 15.05 -2.52 -5.03
C ASP A 458 13.77 -3.36 -5.06
N GLY A 459 12.63 -2.75 -5.42
CA GLY A 459 11.33 -3.42 -5.43
C GLY A 459 10.15 -2.55 -4.99
N LEU A 460 10.38 -1.29 -4.57
CA LEU A 460 9.28 -0.37 -4.31
C LEU A 460 8.48 -0.07 -5.57
N LEU A 461 7.17 0.12 -5.41
CA LEU A 461 6.31 0.52 -6.52
C LEU A 461 6.50 1.97 -6.96
N ASP A 462 6.89 2.84 -6.04
CA ASP A 462 7.21 4.24 -6.28
C ASP A 462 8.24 4.70 -5.24
N ASP A 463 9.15 5.60 -5.62
CA ASP A 463 10.14 6.17 -4.70
C ASP A 463 9.48 7.11 -3.68
N ASN A 464 8.31 7.65 -4.03
CA ASN A 464 7.54 8.54 -3.18
C ASN A 464 6.82 7.75 -2.06
N VAL A 465 7.54 7.40 -0.99
CA VAL A 465 6.97 6.63 0.13
C VAL A 465 6.16 7.57 1.03
N GLN A 466 4.91 7.21 1.29
CA GLN A 466 3.95 8.04 2.03
C GLN A 466 3.62 7.46 3.40
N ALA A 467 3.56 6.14 3.52
CA ALA A 467 3.20 5.45 4.76
C ALA A 467 4.08 4.24 5.03
N LEU A 468 4.34 3.98 6.30
CA LEU A 468 5.06 2.81 6.80
C LEU A 468 4.23 2.08 7.85
N PHE A 469 4.32 0.76 7.83
CA PHE A 469 3.88 -0.09 8.93
C PHE A 469 4.90 -1.21 9.17
N LEU A 470 5.55 -1.18 10.33
CA LEU A 470 6.53 -2.17 10.76
C LEU A 470 5.84 -3.34 11.46
N ASP A 471 5.91 -4.53 10.86
CA ASP A 471 5.19 -5.74 11.24
C ASP A 471 6.16 -6.88 11.52
N GLY A 472 6.80 -6.84 12.69
CA GLY A 472 7.82 -7.81 13.06
C GLY A 472 8.99 -7.80 12.07
N ASP A 473 9.16 -8.91 11.35
CA ASP A 473 10.20 -9.08 10.32
C ASP A 473 9.81 -8.52 8.94
N TYR A 474 8.59 -8.01 8.81
CA TYR A 474 8.08 -7.39 7.61
C TYR A 474 7.89 -5.88 7.79
N ILE A 475 7.93 -5.15 6.69
CA ILE A 475 7.55 -3.75 6.62
C ILE A 475 6.66 -3.53 5.42
N TRP A 476 5.63 -2.71 5.59
CA TRP A 476 4.72 -2.31 4.54
C TRP A 476 4.97 -0.86 4.16
N PHE A 477 5.00 -0.59 2.85
CA PHE A 477 5.20 0.72 2.24
C PHE A 477 3.96 1.11 1.45
N GLY A 478 3.32 2.21 1.84
CA GLY A 478 2.28 2.86 1.06
C GLY A 478 2.87 3.91 0.13
N THR A 479 2.52 3.85 -1.16
CA THR A 479 2.99 4.80 -2.18
C THR A 479 1.84 5.21 -3.11
N PRO A 480 2.03 6.22 -3.99
CA PRO A 480 1.02 6.63 -4.95
C PRO A 480 0.60 5.53 -5.94
N LYS A 481 1.42 4.49 -6.11
CA LYS A 481 1.20 3.40 -7.08
C LYS A 481 0.73 2.10 -6.45
N GLY A 482 0.72 1.99 -5.13
CA GLY A 482 0.20 0.83 -4.44
C GLY A 482 0.79 0.60 -3.06
N LEU A 483 0.69 -0.66 -2.62
CA LEU A 483 1.18 -1.13 -1.34
C LEU A 483 2.27 -2.18 -1.60
N THR A 484 3.39 -2.09 -0.89
CA THR A 484 4.48 -3.08 -0.99
C THR A 484 4.79 -3.65 0.38
N LYS A 485 4.87 -4.96 0.50
CA LYS A 485 5.32 -5.68 1.70
C LYS A 485 6.73 -6.20 1.46
N PHE A 486 7.64 -5.96 2.40
CA PHE A 486 9.03 -6.40 2.31
C PHE A 486 9.44 -7.18 3.56
N TYR A 487 9.98 -8.38 3.39
CA TYR A 487 10.64 -9.14 4.45
C TYR A 487 12.02 -8.52 4.70
N TRP A 488 12.15 -7.60 5.65
CA TRP A 488 13.39 -6.82 5.82
C TRP A 488 14.43 -7.49 6.71
N ASN A 489 14.04 -8.44 7.55
CA ASN A 489 14.92 -9.06 8.54
C ASN A 489 15.39 -10.45 8.09
N SER A 490 15.98 -10.54 6.89
CA SER A 490 16.49 -11.81 6.37
C SER A 490 17.93 -12.06 6.81
N SER A 491 18.18 -13.24 7.37
CA SER A 491 19.54 -13.70 7.70
C SER A 491 20.43 -13.94 6.48
N ARG A 492 19.86 -13.97 5.28
CA ARG A 492 20.57 -14.24 4.02
C ARG A 492 21.06 -12.98 3.32
N ARG A 493 20.68 -11.79 3.79
CA ARG A 493 20.97 -10.51 3.13
C ARG A 493 21.64 -9.54 4.10
N ILE A 494 22.57 -8.76 3.58
CA ILE A 494 23.11 -7.58 4.26
C ILE A 494 22.39 -6.39 3.61
N ASP A 495 21.31 -5.97 4.26
CA ASP A 495 20.41 -4.93 3.77
C ASP A 495 20.12 -3.82 4.77
#